data_AF-A0A2I8F4T7-F1
#
_entry.id   AF-A0A2I8F4T7-F1
#
_cell.length_a   1.000
_cell.length_b   1.000
_cell.length_c   1.000
_cell.angle_alpha   90.00
_cell.angle_beta   90.00
_cell.angle_gamma   90.00
#
_symmetry.space_group_name_H-M   'P 1'
#
loop_
_entity.id
_entity.type
_entity.pdbx_description
1 polymer ?
#
loop_
_entity_poly.entity_id
_entity_poly.type
_entity_poly.pdbx_seq_one_letter_code
_entity_poly.pdbx_strand_id
1 'polypeptide(L)'
;MQTPAKDCPPEGCKSMTSAMANSSSINRIEWQTTCTILVSWSDSRLGRYVEQTWRAGFARTTGVCGLTGKFVRRGDPVFRPLRRGSAAPRNAFDMILANTVPKAKEIAFD
;
A
#
# COMPACT_ATOMS: atom_id res chain seq x y z
N MET A 1 21.67 9.96 -24.83
CA MET A 1 20.68 10.22 -25.90
C MET A 1 19.31 9.91 -25.33
N GLN A 2 18.44 10.92 -25.32
CA GLN A 2 17.06 10.88 -24.85
C GLN A 2 16.17 10.31 -25.96
N THR A 3 15.29 9.35 -25.66
CA THR A 3 14.08 9.05 -26.46
C THR A 3 13.09 8.17 -25.67
N PRO A 4 11.77 8.26 -25.94
CA PRO A 4 10.79 8.78 -24.97
C PRO A 4 9.46 7.99 -24.87
N ALA A 5 8.43 8.64 -24.26
CA ALA A 5 7.01 8.25 -24.02
C ALA A 5 6.80 7.32 -22.79
N LYS A 6 6.41 7.78 -21.59
CA LYS A 6 5.27 8.64 -21.18
C LYS A 6 3.91 8.21 -21.72
N ASP A 7 3.09 7.73 -20.78
CA ASP A 7 1.63 7.78 -20.73
C ASP A 7 0.83 7.09 -21.86
N CYS A 8 0.48 5.83 -21.62
CA CYS A 8 -0.89 5.35 -21.88
C CYS A 8 -1.18 4.13 -20.99
N PRO A 9 -2.12 4.19 -20.02
CA PRO A 9 -2.65 2.99 -19.42
C PRO A 9 -3.53 2.27 -20.46
N PRO A 10 -3.48 0.92 -20.55
CA PRO A 10 -4.35 0.18 -21.45
C PRO A 10 -5.81 0.41 -21.03
N GLU A 11 -6.61 0.91 -21.98
CA GLU A 11 -8.04 1.10 -21.80
C GLU A 11 -8.70 -0.23 -21.41
N GLY A 12 -9.43 -0.21 -20.29
CA GLY A 12 -10.19 -1.37 -19.81
C GLY A 12 -9.80 -1.91 -18.43
N CYS A 13 -9.41 -1.06 -17.48
CA CYS A 13 -9.26 -1.49 -16.08
C CYS A 13 -10.53 -1.10 -15.30
N LYS A 14 -11.45 -2.06 -15.12
CA LYS A 14 -12.59 -1.89 -14.20
C LYS A 14 -12.03 -1.41 -12.86
N SER A 15 -12.46 -0.24 -12.42
CA SER A 15 -11.95 0.47 -11.25
C SER A 15 -11.98 -0.46 -10.02
N MET A 16 -10.85 -1.10 -9.73
CA MET A 16 -10.64 -1.80 -8.47
C MET A 16 -10.39 -0.71 -7.45
N THR A 17 -11.48 -0.14 -6.91
CA THR A 17 -11.41 0.75 -5.77
C THR A 17 -10.89 -0.07 -4.59
N SER A 18 -9.56 -0.05 -4.40
CA SER A 18 -8.90 -0.44 -3.16
C SER A 18 -9.61 0.26 -2.01
N ALA A 19 -9.82 -0.44 -0.89
CA ALA A 19 -10.49 0.17 0.26
C ALA A 19 -9.71 1.40 0.78
N MET A 20 -8.41 1.43 0.48
CA MET A 20 -7.44 2.49 0.77
C MET A 20 -7.09 3.37 -0.44
N ALA A 21 -7.84 3.33 -1.55
CA ALA A 21 -7.43 3.97 -2.80
C ALA A 21 -7.27 5.51 -2.73
N ASN A 22 -7.65 6.13 -1.61
CA ASN A 22 -7.41 7.54 -1.30
C ASN A 22 -6.22 7.69 -0.34
N SER A 23 -5.18 8.41 -0.81
CA SER A 23 -4.05 8.85 0.01
C SER A 23 -4.52 9.52 1.33
N SER A 24 -5.67 10.20 1.30
CA SER A 24 -6.30 10.87 2.44
C SER A 24 -6.84 9.95 3.55
N SER A 25 -6.95 8.63 3.33
CA SER A 25 -7.41 7.71 4.39
C SER A 25 -6.29 7.18 5.27
N ILE A 26 -5.03 7.16 4.80
CA ILE A 26 -3.90 6.71 5.61
C ILE A 26 -3.41 7.88 6.47
N ASN A 27 -3.49 7.73 7.80
CA ASN A 27 -3.11 8.79 8.72
C ASN A 27 -1.81 8.52 9.49
N ARG A 28 -1.35 7.26 9.57
CA ARG A 28 -0.08 6.91 10.23
C ARG A 28 0.52 5.66 9.60
N ILE A 29 1.84 5.71 9.39
CA ILE A 29 2.67 4.55 9.06
C ILE A 29 3.85 4.52 10.02
N GLU A 30 4.09 3.37 10.64
CA GLU A 30 5.18 3.13 11.58
C GLU A 30 5.92 1.84 11.24
N TRP A 31 7.24 1.83 11.34
CA TRP A 31 8.03 0.63 11.08
C TRP A 31 8.21 -0.18 12.36
N GLN A 32 7.92 -1.48 12.29
CA GLN A 32 8.19 -2.41 13.39
C GLN A 32 9.49 -3.19 13.17
N THR A 33 9.77 -3.53 11.92
CA THR A 33 11.00 -4.22 11.49
C THR A 33 11.36 -3.74 10.10
N THR A 34 12.52 -4.14 9.56
CA THR A 34 12.93 -3.83 8.17
C THR A 34 11.94 -4.29 7.09
N CYS A 35 11.03 -5.22 7.41
CA CYS A 35 10.06 -5.81 6.47
C CYS A 35 8.60 -5.67 6.93
N THR A 36 8.32 -4.97 8.05
CA THR A 36 6.98 -4.90 8.64
C THR A 36 6.66 -3.48 9.08
N ILE A 37 5.46 -3.02 8.74
CA ILE A 37 4.94 -1.72 9.15
C ILE A 37 3.56 -1.87 9.82
N LEU A 38 3.23 -0.92 10.69
CA LEU A 38 1.86 -0.68 11.15
C LEU A 38 1.27 0.45 10.33
N VAL A 39 0.05 0.24 9.83
CA VAL A 39 -0.70 1.22 9.06
C VAL A 39 -2.00 1.50 9.79
N SER A 40 -2.25 2.78 10.07
CA SER A 40 -3.54 3.25 10.55
C SER A 40 -4.23 4.04 9.45
N TRP A 41 -5.51 3.78 9.27
CA TRP A 41 -6.31 4.42 8.25
C TRP A 41 -7.78 4.50 8.64
N SER A 42 -8.47 5.49 8.07
CA SER A 42 -9.90 5.69 8.27
C SER A 42 -10.55 6.18 6.99
N ASP A 43 -11.71 5.62 6.68
CA ASP A 43 -12.58 6.07 5.61
C ASP A 43 -13.99 6.26 6.18
N SER A 44 -14.65 7.35 5.80
CA SER A 44 -15.97 7.71 6.33
C SER A 44 -17.08 6.72 5.94
N ARG A 45 -16.84 5.86 4.94
CA ARG A 45 -17.78 4.84 4.45
C ARG A 45 -17.39 3.43 4.87
N LEU A 46 -16.09 3.15 5.01
CA LEU A 46 -15.57 1.80 5.25
C LEU A 46 -15.07 1.57 6.69
N GLY A 47 -15.00 2.62 7.50
CA GLY A 47 -14.61 2.55 8.90
C GLY A 47 -13.12 2.82 9.11
N ARG A 48 -12.61 2.42 10.29
CA ARG A 48 -11.25 2.71 10.73
C ARG A 48 -10.52 1.43 11.11
N TYR A 49 -9.27 1.34 10.72
CA TYR A 49 -8.32 0.36 11.22
C TYR A 49 -7.17 1.09 11.91
N VAL A 50 -6.85 0.65 13.11
CA VAL A 50 -5.74 1.20 13.90
C VAL A 50 -4.64 0.16 13.96
N GLU A 51 -3.42 0.57 13.66
CA GLU A 51 -2.21 -0.24 13.81
C GLU A 51 -2.32 -1.62 13.15
N GLN A 52 -2.86 -1.65 11.93
CA GLN A 52 -2.91 -2.88 11.16
C GLN A 52 -1.51 -3.27 10.72
N THR A 53 -1.10 -4.52 10.92
CA THR A 53 0.21 -5.01 10.50
C THR A 53 0.26 -5.30 9.00
N TRP A 54 1.26 -4.77 8.32
CA TRP A 54 1.52 -4.95 6.89
C TRP A 54 2.94 -5.47 6.68
N ARG A 55 3.13 -6.40 5.74
CA ARG A 55 4.41 -7.05 5.47
C ARG A 55 4.90 -6.79 4.05
N ALA A 56 6.21 -6.58 3.93
CA ALA A 56 6.89 -6.43 2.65
C ALA A 56 6.76 -7.71 1.80
N GLY A 57 6.74 -7.52 0.49
CA GLY A 57 6.76 -8.58 -0.51
C GLY A 57 6.59 -7.99 -1.90
N PHE A 58 6.07 -8.80 -2.82
CA PHE A 58 5.84 -8.39 -4.21
C PHE A 58 4.35 -8.41 -4.55
N ALA A 59 3.94 -7.47 -5.38
CA ALA A 59 2.58 -7.35 -5.88
C ALA A 59 2.23 -8.60 -6.72
N ARG A 60 1.16 -9.30 -6.33
CA ARG A 60 0.69 -10.50 -7.03
C ARG A 60 -0.19 -10.16 -8.24
N THR A 61 -0.81 -8.99 -8.22
CA THR A 61 -1.72 -8.46 -9.24
C THR A 61 -1.38 -6.98 -9.47
N THR A 62 -1.93 -6.40 -10.53
CA THR A 62 -1.93 -4.94 -10.71
C THR A 62 -2.89 -4.29 -9.72
N GLY A 63 -2.63 -3.03 -9.39
CA GLY A 63 -3.46 -2.25 -8.46
C GLY A 63 -3.01 -0.82 -8.34
N VAL A 64 -3.39 -0.18 -7.23
CA VAL A 64 -3.01 1.20 -6.89
C VAL A 64 -2.38 1.23 -5.50
N CYS A 65 -1.40 2.11 -5.34
CA CYS A 65 -0.75 2.35 -4.07
C CYS A 65 -1.69 3.16 -3.18
N GLY A 66 -2.18 2.59 -2.08
CA GLY A 66 -3.11 3.29 -1.17
C GLY A 66 -2.53 4.56 -0.55
N LEU A 67 -1.20 4.65 -0.46
CA LEU A 67 -0.53 5.85 0.07
C LEU A 67 -0.44 7.00 -0.93
N THR A 68 -0.27 6.72 -2.22
CA THR A 68 0.09 7.76 -3.22
C THR A 68 -0.86 7.81 -4.41
N GLY A 69 -1.78 6.85 -4.55
CA GLY A 69 -2.60 6.66 -5.74
C GLY A 69 -1.85 6.13 -6.96
N LYS A 70 -0.51 6.01 -6.92
CA LYS A 70 0.30 5.56 -8.06
C LYS A 70 -0.03 4.12 -8.45
N PHE A 71 0.10 3.83 -9.75
CA PHE A 71 -0.11 2.49 -10.26
C PHE A 71 0.91 1.50 -9.70
N VAL A 72 0.45 0.29 -9.38
CA VAL A 72 1.25 -0.85 -8.94
C VAL A 72 1.16 -1.93 -10.00
N ARG A 73 2.32 -2.37 -10.51
CA ARG A 73 2.45 -3.49 -11.43
C ARG A 73 2.69 -4.78 -10.66
N ARG A 74 2.28 -5.91 -11.24
CA ARG A 74 2.67 -7.23 -10.74
C ARG A 74 4.21 -7.31 -10.68
N GLY A 75 4.74 -7.76 -9.55
CA GLY A 75 6.18 -7.82 -9.30
C GLY A 75 6.76 -6.59 -8.60
N ASP A 76 6.01 -5.48 -8.48
CA ASP A 76 6.50 -4.31 -7.75
C ASP A 76 6.70 -4.64 -6.26
N PRO A 77 7.77 -4.11 -5.62
CA PRO A 77 7.93 -4.19 -4.17
C PRO A 77 6.82 -3.42 -3.44
N VAL A 78 6.07 -4.11 -2.60
CA VAL A 78 4.92 -3.55 -1.88
C VAL A 78 4.83 -4.06 -0.44
N PHE A 79 4.19 -3.26 0.41
CA PHE A 79 3.60 -3.73 1.66
C PHE A 79 2.16 -4.17 1.41
N ARG A 80 1.76 -5.28 2.05
CA ARG A 80 0.40 -5.82 2.00
C ARG A 80 -0.12 -6.12 3.39
N PRO A 81 -1.43 -5.95 3.66
CA PRO A 81 -2.00 -6.22 4.97
C PRO A 81 -1.84 -7.70 5.32
N LEU A 82 -1.36 -7.96 6.53
CA LEU A 82 -1.27 -9.31 7.07
C LEU A 82 -2.68 -9.80 7.40
N ARG A 83 -3.07 -10.94 6.87
CA ARG A 83 -4.36 -11.57 7.20
C ARG A 83 -4.26 -12.16 8.60
N ARG A 84 -5.12 -11.71 9.52
CA ARG A 84 -5.33 -12.38 10.81
C ARG A 84 -6.65 -13.15 10.76
N GLY A 85 -6.62 -14.45 10.99
CA GLY A 85 -7.80 -15.32 10.97
C GLY A 85 -8.25 -15.76 9.57
N SER A 86 -9.37 -16.48 9.51
CA SER A 86 -9.90 -17.08 8.27
C SER A 86 -10.61 -16.08 7.34
N ALA A 87 -11.11 -14.96 7.87
CA ALA A 87 -11.77 -13.94 7.06
C ALA A 87 -10.74 -12.95 6.50
N ALA A 88 -10.74 -12.76 5.18
CA ALA A 88 -9.93 -11.71 4.57
C ALA A 88 -10.49 -10.33 4.98
N PRO A 89 -9.67 -9.39 5.48
CA PRO A 89 -10.14 -8.04 5.73
C PRO A 89 -10.54 -7.38 4.40
N ARG A 90 -11.43 -6.39 4.45
CA ARG A 90 -11.95 -5.73 3.24
C ARG A 90 -10.84 -5.12 2.39
N ASN A 91 -9.73 -4.73 3.01
CA ASN A 91 -8.53 -4.20 2.37
C ASN A 91 -7.47 -5.27 2.02
N ALA A 92 -7.82 -6.56 1.96
CA ALA A 92 -6.86 -7.65 1.77
C ALA A 92 -6.08 -7.62 0.44
N PHE A 93 -6.52 -6.79 -0.52
CA PHE A 93 -5.88 -6.61 -1.82
C PHE A 93 -5.18 -5.26 -1.95
N ASP A 94 -5.24 -4.43 -0.91
CA ASP A 94 -4.63 -3.11 -0.93
C ASP A 94 -3.11 -3.23 -0.84
N MET A 95 -2.42 -2.30 -1.48
CA MET A 95 -0.97 -2.31 -1.63
C MET A 95 -0.41 -0.93 -1.33
N ILE A 96 0.78 -0.88 -0.73
CA ILE A 96 1.57 0.34 -0.59
C ILE A 96 2.93 0.09 -1.23
N LEU A 97 3.33 0.89 -2.23
CA LEU A 97 4.65 0.79 -2.86
C LEU A 97 5.75 0.96 -1.81
N ALA A 98 6.68 0.01 -1.73
CA ALA A 98 7.69 0.00 -0.67
C ALA A 98 8.60 1.24 -0.71
N ASN A 99 8.89 1.75 -1.91
CA ASN A 99 9.71 2.95 -2.11
C ASN A 99 8.99 4.27 -1.74
N THR A 100 7.68 4.23 -1.47
CA THR A 100 6.91 5.40 -1.04
C THR A 100 6.78 5.52 0.47
N VAL A 101 7.09 4.44 1.20
CA VAL A 101 7.09 4.47 2.66
C VAL A 101 8.36 5.17 3.13
N PRO A 102 8.28 6.30 3.86
CA PRO A 102 9.45 6.93 4.44
C PRO A 102 10.18 5.92 5.31
N LYS A 103 11.50 5.78 5.17
CA LYS A 103 12.27 4.87 6.03
C LYS A 103 12.07 5.26 7.49
N ALA A 104 12.08 4.27 8.38
CA ALA A 104 12.19 4.54 9.81
C ALA A 104 13.35 5.53 9.99
N LYS A 105 13.12 6.63 10.71
CA LYS A 105 14.26 7.30 11.33
C LYS A 105 14.90 6.22 12.19
N GLU A 106 16.15 5.90 11.88
CA GLU A 106 16.95 5.03 12.70
C GLU A 106 16.94 5.66 14.09
N ILE A 107 16.09 5.14 14.98
CA ILE A 107 16.19 5.47 16.39
C ILE A 107 17.42 4.68 16.79
N ALA A 108 18.57 5.35 16.73
CA ALA A 108 19.79 4.88 17.34
C ALA A 108 19.44 4.59 18.80
N PHE A 109 19.38 3.30 19.13
CA PHE A 109 19.50 2.88 20.52
C PHE A 109 20.99 3.00 20.82
N ASP A 110 21.36 4.08 21.51
CA ASP A 110 22.65 4.22 22.20
C ASP A 110 22.57 3.43 23.52
#